data_AF-A0A9P6VI86-F1
#
_entry.id   AF-A0A9P6VI86-F1
#
_cell.length_a   1.000
_cell.length_b   1.000
_cell.length_c   1.000
_cell.angle_alpha   90.00
_cell.angle_beta   90.00
_cell.angle_gamma   90.00
#
_symmetry.space_group_name_H-M   'P 1'
#
loop_
_entity.id
_entity.type
_entity.pdbx_description
1 polymer ?
#
loop_
_entity_poly.entity_id
_entity_poly.type
_entity_poly.pdbx_seq_one_letter_code
_entity_poly.pdbx_strand_id
1 'polypeptide(L)'
;MAKLKAIRASNSSISSKSFTAVFVGATSGIGLGAIEALLKSTTSSKIFIVGRSKSTFAATLGILQGLSNSADIVFIEAQVSLLKEVDRVCAFIKAQESTIDLLWLSQGGMSLSGYELTSEGLNSRLAITYYSRTLFMHQLMPLVKRSSDPRIISVLATGHEGPIITTDIGLLDPNNDSFFPAMKQGVTMMSLGMRELSIENPKVSFIHTSPGMVSTDVHKKWAGTMTGYLVALRWLVLWVLVPLFILVGWTSEEAGEIGLYEMTNEKFSANSGKNFIRLGGNGSGEEEGPQPDLSKYMEDGTQKKVWEHTLGVFDKILAQKSKVEY
;
A
#
# COMPACT_ATOMS: atom_id res chain seq x y z
N MET A 1 -23.37 -2.98 -6.33
CA MET A 1 -23.64 -3.00 -7.79
C MET A 1 -23.81 -1.61 -8.41
N ALA A 2 -24.72 -0.74 -7.95
CA ALA A 2 -24.90 0.61 -8.55
C ALA A 2 -23.64 1.49 -8.52
N LYS A 3 -22.84 1.39 -7.46
CA LYS A 3 -21.59 2.14 -7.27
C LYS A 3 -20.48 1.74 -8.25
N LEU A 4 -20.24 0.43 -8.39
CA LEU A 4 -19.27 -0.09 -9.36
C LEU A 4 -19.67 0.30 -10.79
N LYS A 5 -20.96 0.35 -11.09
CA LYS A 5 -21.46 0.85 -12.38
C LYS A 5 -21.09 2.31 -12.62
N ALA A 6 -21.22 3.17 -11.61
CA ALA A 6 -20.80 4.58 -11.69
C ALA A 6 -19.27 4.73 -11.84
N ILE A 7 -18.50 3.92 -11.09
CA ILE A 7 -17.05 3.83 -11.19
C ILE A 7 -16.62 3.46 -12.62
N ARG A 8 -17.18 2.38 -13.18
CA ARG A 8 -16.90 1.94 -14.55
C ARG A 8 -17.28 3.00 -15.58
N ALA A 9 -18.41 3.69 -15.39
CA ALA A 9 -18.81 4.80 -16.25
C ALA A 9 -17.76 5.93 -16.21
N SER A 10 -17.26 6.30 -15.03
CA SER A 10 -16.18 7.28 -14.90
C SER A 10 -14.87 6.80 -15.52
N ASN A 11 -14.52 5.52 -15.37
CA ASN A 11 -13.30 4.97 -15.95
C ASN A 11 -13.37 4.94 -17.48
N SER A 12 -14.56 4.71 -18.05
CA SER A 12 -14.75 4.72 -19.51
C SER A 12 -14.54 6.09 -20.16
N SER A 13 -14.58 7.18 -19.39
CA SER A 13 -14.30 8.54 -19.88
C SER A 13 -12.85 8.96 -19.69
N ILE A 14 -11.96 8.06 -19.25
CA ILE A 14 -10.53 8.36 -19.17
C ILE A 14 -10.03 8.57 -20.60
N SER A 15 -9.68 9.82 -20.93
CA SER A 15 -8.92 10.12 -22.14
C SER A 15 -7.54 9.46 -22.04
N SER A 16 -6.93 9.10 -23.17
CA SER A 16 -5.57 8.55 -23.27
C SER A 16 -4.53 9.34 -22.47
N LYS A 17 -4.39 9.05 -21.18
CA LYS A 17 -3.37 9.58 -20.26
C LYS A 17 -2.20 8.61 -20.25
N SER A 18 -1.00 9.15 -20.09
CA SER A 18 0.23 8.38 -19.88
C SER A 18 0.70 8.61 -18.46
N PHE A 19 1.16 7.56 -17.79
CA PHE A 19 1.63 7.64 -16.42
C PHE A 19 3.03 7.07 -16.29
N THR A 20 3.87 7.70 -15.48
CA THR A 20 5.01 7.04 -14.84
C THR A 20 4.56 6.56 -13.47
N ALA A 21 4.37 5.26 -13.31
CA ALA A 21 3.77 4.66 -12.13
C ALA A 21 4.70 3.65 -11.45
N VAL A 22 4.69 3.64 -10.12
CA VAL A 22 5.40 2.67 -9.29
C VAL A 22 4.39 1.90 -8.46
N PHE A 23 4.30 0.59 -8.67
CA PHE A 23 3.43 -0.32 -7.95
C PHE A 23 4.25 -1.24 -7.05
N VAL A 24 4.07 -1.12 -5.73
CA VAL A 24 4.77 -1.94 -4.74
C VAL A 24 3.83 -2.99 -4.16
N GLY A 25 4.21 -4.26 -4.28
CA GLY A 25 3.41 -5.39 -3.78
C GLY A 25 2.14 -5.68 -4.61
N ALA A 26 2.13 -5.27 -5.87
CA ALA A 26 1.01 -5.43 -6.80
C ALA A 26 1.11 -6.72 -7.66
N THR A 27 1.71 -7.78 -7.12
CA THR A 27 1.97 -9.02 -7.88
C THR A 27 0.81 -10.02 -7.88
N SER A 28 -0.29 -9.70 -7.19
CA SER A 28 -1.51 -10.51 -7.11
C SER A 28 -2.66 -9.68 -6.53
N GLY A 29 -3.90 -10.17 -6.66
CA GLY A 29 -5.05 -9.58 -5.98
C GLY A 29 -5.33 -8.13 -6.41
N ILE A 30 -5.63 -7.27 -5.44
CA ILE A 30 -6.04 -5.86 -5.66
C ILE A 30 -5.04 -5.09 -6.53
N GLY A 31 -3.74 -5.16 -6.19
CA GLY A 31 -2.72 -4.41 -6.93
C GLY A 31 -2.55 -4.89 -8.37
N LEU A 32 -2.65 -6.21 -8.61
CA LEU A 32 -2.61 -6.75 -9.97
C LEU A 32 -3.82 -6.29 -10.79
N GLY A 33 -5.02 -6.38 -10.21
CA GLY A 33 -6.23 -5.87 -10.87
C GLY A 33 -6.16 -4.38 -11.19
N ALA A 34 -5.55 -3.57 -10.32
CA ALA A 34 -5.33 -2.14 -10.57
C ALA A 34 -4.38 -1.89 -11.75
N ILE A 35 -3.28 -2.67 -11.86
CA ILE A 35 -2.38 -2.60 -13.01
C ILE A 35 -3.11 -2.98 -14.31
N GLU A 36 -3.88 -4.07 -14.29
CA GLU A 36 -4.66 -4.51 -15.46
C GLU A 36 -5.66 -3.44 -15.91
N ALA A 37 -6.40 -2.84 -14.97
CA ALA A 37 -7.36 -1.78 -15.27
C ALA A 37 -6.65 -0.53 -15.84
N LEU A 38 -5.50 -0.14 -15.27
CA LEU A 38 -4.71 0.99 -15.75
C LEU A 38 -4.18 0.74 -17.17
N LEU A 39 -3.61 -0.43 -17.44
CA LEU A 39 -3.08 -0.78 -18.76
C LEU A 39 -4.15 -0.79 -19.85
N LYS A 40 -5.36 -1.29 -19.52
CA LYS A 40 -6.51 -1.28 -20.45
C LYS A 40 -7.03 0.13 -20.76
N SER A 41 -6.73 1.11 -19.90
CA SER A 41 -7.31 2.47 -19.97
C SER A 41 -6.29 3.54 -20.35
N THR A 42 -5.03 3.18 -20.59
CA THR A 42 -3.93 4.12 -20.85
C THR A 42 -3.12 3.71 -22.08
N THR A 43 -2.43 4.67 -22.71
CA THR A 43 -1.84 4.46 -24.04
C THR A 43 -0.31 4.49 -24.08
N SER A 44 0.41 5.03 -23.10
CA SER A 44 1.88 5.05 -23.13
C SER A 44 2.49 5.17 -21.73
N SER A 45 2.07 4.30 -20.81
CA SER A 45 2.50 4.34 -19.43
C SER A 45 3.81 3.58 -19.21
N LYS A 46 4.69 4.10 -18.35
CA LYS A 46 5.83 3.37 -17.81
C LYS A 46 5.50 2.89 -16.40
N ILE A 47 5.59 1.58 -16.16
CA ILE A 47 5.12 0.94 -14.93
C ILE A 47 6.26 0.15 -14.31
N PHE A 48 6.69 0.57 -13.13
CA PHE A 48 7.58 -0.22 -12.27
C PHE A 48 6.74 -1.10 -11.35
N ILE A 49 6.99 -2.40 -11.35
CA ILE A 49 6.33 -3.36 -10.46
C ILE A 49 7.37 -3.93 -9.52
N VAL A 50 7.23 -3.64 -8.22
CA VAL A 50 8.13 -4.12 -7.18
C VAL A 50 7.50 -5.33 -6.48
N GLY A 51 8.20 -6.47 -6.51
CA GLY A 51 7.71 -7.73 -5.95
C GLY A 51 8.82 -8.64 -5.46
N ARG A 52 8.47 -9.68 -4.70
CA ARG A 52 9.47 -10.54 -4.02
C ARG A 52 10.13 -11.59 -4.89
N SER A 53 9.45 -12.04 -5.96
CA SER A 53 9.88 -13.19 -6.76
C SER A 53 9.61 -12.91 -8.22
N LYS A 54 10.67 -12.71 -8.99
CA LYS A 54 10.56 -12.52 -10.45
C LYS A 54 10.09 -13.80 -11.13
N SER A 55 10.58 -14.95 -10.68
CA SER A 55 10.25 -16.25 -11.25
C SER A 55 8.76 -16.57 -11.13
N THR A 56 8.15 -16.30 -9.97
CA THR A 56 6.71 -16.52 -9.75
C THR A 56 5.85 -15.52 -10.52
N PHE A 57 6.35 -14.31 -10.78
CA PHE A 57 5.61 -13.27 -11.49
C PHE A 57 5.79 -13.30 -13.02
N ALA A 58 6.74 -14.07 -13.55
CA ALA A 58 7.12 -14.03 -14.96
C ALA A 58 5.95 -14.29 -15.93
N ALA A 59 5.07 -15.27 -15.63
CA ALA A 59 3.90 -15.55 -16.45
C ALA A 59 2.90 -14.38 -16.46
N THR A 60 2.63 -13.79 -15.29
CA THR A 60 1.77 -12.62 -15.15
C THR A 60 2.37 -11.40 -15.85
N LEU A 61 3.68 -11.20 -15.76
CA LEU A 61 4.37 -10.12 -16.48
C LEU A 61 4.17 -10.23 -17.99
N GLY A 62 4.26 -11.44 -18.56
CA GLY A 62 4.00 -11.66 -19.99
C GLY A 62 2.56 -11.35 -20.38
N ILE A 63 1.57 -11.66 -19.53
CA ILE A 63 0.17 -11.28 -19.74
C ILE A 63 0.02 -9.75 -19.73
N LEU A 64 0.60 -9.06 -18.74
CA LEU A 64 0.52 -7.61 -18.63
C LEU A 64 1.15 -6.90 -19.83
N GLN A 65 2.29 -7.39 -20.32
CA GLN A 65 2.94 -6.87 -21.53
C GLN A 65 2.06 -7.08 -22.78
N GLY A 66 1.24 -8.14 -22.82
CA GLY A 66 0.27 -8.37 -23.90
C GLY A 66 -1.00 -7.51 -23.82
N LEU A 67 -1.31 -6.90 -22.66
CA LEU A 67 -2.48 -6.03 -22.50
C LEU A 67 -2.27 -4.64 -23.12
N SER A 68 -1.03 -4.19 -23.27
CA SER A 68 -0.71 -2.90 -23.86
C SER A 68 0.63 -2.97 -24.60
N ASN A 69 0.58 -2.83 -25.93
CA ASN A 69 1.76 -2.86 -26.79
C ASN A 69 2.65 -1.61 -26.65
N SER A 70 2.20 -0.61 -25.88
CA SER A 70 2.84 0.71 -25.76
C SER A 70 3.24 1.05 -24.33
N ALA A 71 2.95 0.18 -23.37
CA ALA A 71 3.41 0.33 -21.99
C ALA A 71 4.80 -0.28 -21.79
N ASP A 72 5.69 0.45 -21.12
CA ASP A 72 6.99 -0.06 -20.68
C ASP A 72 6.85 -0.60 -19.26
N ILE A 73 6.92 -1.92 -19.09
CA ILE A 73 6.72 -2.58 -17.79
C ILE A 73 8.04 -3.16 -17.28
N VAL A 74 8.53 -2.61 -16.16
CA VAL A 74 9.78 -3.00 -15.51
C VAL A 74 9.49 -3.69 -14.18
N PHE A 75 9.83 -4.98 -14.08
CA PHE A 75 9.75 -5.70 -12.80
C PHE A 75 11.05 -5.55 -12.01
N ILE A 76 10.94 -5.15 -10.73
CA ILE A 76 12.05 -5.03 -9.80
C ILE A 76 11.84 -6.03 -8.66
N GLU A 77 12.74 -7.02 -8.57
CA GLU A 77 12.72 -7.99 -7.48
C GLU A 77 13.30 -7.35 -6.20
N ALA A 78 12.53 -7.39 -5.11
CA ALA A 78 12.92 -6.82 -3.81
C ALA A 78 12.10 -7.40 -2.65
N GLN A 79 12.78 -7.70 -1.54
CA GLN A 79 12.14 -8.04 -0.26
C GLN A 79 11.87 -6.76 0.53
N VAL A 80 10.78 -6.06 0.20
CA VAL A 80 10.47 -4.73 0.77
C VAL A 80 10.09 -4.72 2.26
N SER A 81 10.10 -5.87 2.95
CA SER A 81 10.10 -5.88 4.42
C SER A 81 11.46 -5.49 5.01
N LEU A 82 12.49 -5.33 4.18
CA LEU A 82 13.80 -4.79 4.52
C LEU A 82 13.91 -3.38 3.93
N LEU A 83 14.13 -2.37 4.76
CA LEU A 83 14.20 -0.98 4.33
C LEU A 83 15.44 -0.69 3.48
N LYS A 84 16.52 -1.45 3.63
CA LYS A 84 17.68 -1.37 2.72
C LYS A 84 17.31 -1.76 1.28
N GLU A 85 16.39 -2.71 1.11
CA GLU A 85 15.87 -3.06 -0.22
C GLU A 85 14.97 -1.95 -0.77
N VAL A 86 14.17 -1.29 0.09
CA VAL A 86 13.40 -0.11 -0.32
C VAL A 86 14.33 1.02 -0.79
N ASP A 87 15.42 1.29 -0.07
CA ASP A 87 16.45 2.27 -0.46
C ASP A 87 17.05 1.94 -1.83
N ARG A 88 17.47 0.69 -2.03
CA ARG A 88 18.01 0.21 -3.31
C ARG A 88 17.02 0.40 -4.47
N VAL A 89 15.77 0.02 -4.27
CA VAL A 89 14.71 0.17 -5.29
C VAL A 89 14.45 1.65 -5.59
N CYS A 90 14.37 2.50 -4.56
CA CYS A 90 14.18 3.94 -4.74
C CYS A 90 15.35 4.57 -5.51
N ALA A 91 16.60 4.18 -5.19
CA ALA A 91 17.78 4.63 -5.92
C ALA A 91 17.75 4.22 -7.40
N PHE A 92 17.35 2.97 -7.68
CA PHE A 92 17.20 2.48 -9.06
C PHE A 92 16.15 3.29 -9.84
N ILE A 93 14.96 3.53 -9.27
CA ILE A 93 13.90 4.31 -9.93
C ILE A 93 14.35 5.76 -10.15
N LYS A 94 14.99 6.38 -9.15
CA LYS A 94 15.54 7.75 -9.24
C LYS A 94 16.58 7.91 -10.35
N ALA A 95 17.31 6.85 -10.70
CA ALA A 95 18.29 6.86 -11.79
C ALA A 95 17.65 6.75 -13.18
N GLN A 96 16.42 6.23 -13.28
CA GLN A 96 15.73 5.98 -14.54
C GLN A 96 14.72 7.06 -14.89
N GLU A 97 14.08 7.66 -13.89
CA GLU A 97 12.96 8.57 -14.09
C GLU A 97 13.15 9.94 -13.46
N SER A 98 12.66 10.96 -14.16
CA SER A 98 12.56 12.30 -13.64
C SER A 98 11.23 12.57 -12.96
N THR A 99 10.16 11.81 -13.19
CA THR A 99 8.85 12.07 -12.57
C THR A 99 8.14 10.78 -12.18
N ILE A 100 7.26 10.86 -11.19
CA ILE A 100 6.34 9.78 -10.84
C ILE A 100 4.96 10.40 -10.70
N ASP A 101 4.02 10.01 -11.56
CA ASP A 101 2.64 10.49 -11.49
C ASP A 101 1.85 9.70 -10.45
N LEU A 102 2.19 8.43 -10.27
CA LEU A 102 1.47 7.52 -9.39
C LEU A 102 2.42 6.63 -8.58
N LEU A 103 2.27 6.66 -7.26
CA LEU A 103 2.86 5.69 -6.35
C LEU A 103 1.76 4.86 -5.70
N TRP A 104 1.65 3.60 -6.10
CA TRP A 104 0.68 2.64 -5.58
C TRP A 104 1.34 1.65 -4.63
N LEU A 105 0.90 1.63 -3.37
CA LEU A 105 1.48 0.84 -2.30
C LEU A 105 0.44 -0.16 -1.78
N SER A 106 0.60 -1.43 -2.15
CA SER A 106 -0.26 -2.52 -1.71
C SER A 106 0.51 -3.69 -1.11
N GLN A 107 1.81 -3.50 -0.81
CA GLN A 107 2.62 -4.54 -0.18
C GLN A 107 2.11 -4.90 1.21
N GLY A 108 1.99 -6.19 1.47
CA GLY A 108 1.43 -6.69 2.72
C GLY A 108 1.13 -8.17 2.66
N GLY A 109 0.35 -8.61 3.64
CA GLY A 109 -0.07 -9.99 3.84
C GLY A 109 -0.54 -10.17 5.27
N MET A 110 -1.30 -11.22 5.51
CA MET A 110 -1.67 -11.62 6.87
C MET A 110 -0.86 -12.86 7.21
N SER A 111 -0.03 -12.77 8.24
CA SER A 111 0.67 -13.93 8.82
C SER A 111 0.29 -14.09 10.29
N LEU A 112 -0.01 -15.33 10.70
CA LEU A 112 -0.11 -15.73 12.10
C LEU A 112 1.22 -16.24 12.67
N SER A 113 2.32 -16.06 11.93
CA SER A 113 3.64 -16.01 12.55
C SER A 113 3.55 -15.18 13.82
N GLY A 114 4.10 -15.70 14.91
CA GLY A 114 4.18 -14.98 16.18
C GLY A 114 5.02 -13.71 16.07
N TYR A 115 5.38 -13.13 17.20
CA TYR A 115 6.30 -12.00 17.24
C TYR A 115 7.61 -12.35 16.49
N GLU A 116 7.92 -11.56 15.46
CA GLU A 116 9.09 -11.74 14.60
C GLU A 116 9.73 -10.38 14.31
N LEU A 117 11.06 -10.35 14.36
CA LEU A 117 11.84 -9.20 13.91
C LEU A 117 12.46 -9.49 12.55
N THR A 118 12.53 -8.45 11.71
CA THR A 118 13.37 -8.49 10.51
C THR A 118 14.85 -8.54 10.90
N SER A 119 15.73 -8.87 9.96
CA SER A 119 17.18 -8.77 10.17
C SER A 119 17.67 -7.35 10.44
N GLU A 120 16.82 -6.33 10.23
CA GLU A 120 17.09 -4.92 10.56
C GLU A 120 16.57 -4.54 11.95
N GLY A 121 16.01 -5.49 12.71
CA GLY A 121 15.51 -5.29 14.07
C GLY A 121 14.16 -4.56 14.14
N LEU A 122 13.37 -4.61 13.07
CA LEU A 122 12.01 -4.06 13.04
C LEU A 122 10.98 -5.15 13.28
N ASN A 123 9.88 -4.83 13.97
CA ASN A 123 8.69 -5.68 13.97
C ASN A 123 8.28 -6.00 12.51
N SER A 124 8.22 -7.29 12.16
CA SER A 124 8.07 -7.74 10.78
C SER A 124 6.76 -7.26 10.14
N ARG A 125 5.69 -7.17 10.93
CA ARG A 125 4.39 -6.65 10.51
C ARG A 125 4.47 -5.16 10.21
N LEU A 126 5.02 -4.35 11.12
CA LEU A 126 5.19 -2.91 10.88
C LEU A 126 6.19 -2.61 9.76
N ALA A 127 7.23 -3.43 9.58
CA ALA A 127 8.19 -3.29 8.50
C ALA A 127 7.49 -3.29 7.13
N ILE A 128 6.56 -4.25 6.92
CA ILE A 128 5.83 -4.34 5.65
C ILE A 128 4.61 -3.41 5.58
N THR A 129 3.81 -3.28 6.64
CA THR A 129 2.55 -2.52 6.61
C THR A 129 2.72 -1.03 6.81
N TYR A 130 3.86 -0.56 7.34
CA TYR A 130 4.08 0.85 7.63
C TYR A 130 5.44 1.39 7.14
N TYR A 131 6.56 0.87 7.65
CA TYR A 131 7.86 1.49 7.41
C TYR A 131 8.26 1.45 5.93
N SER A 132 8.07 0.31 5.26
CA SER A 132 8.42 0.20 3.83
C SER A 132 7.63 1.19 2.97
N ARG A 133 6.33 1.31 3.22
CA ARG A 133 5.41 2.19 2.50
C ARG A 133 5.81 3.65 2.68
N THR A 134 5.99 4.05 3.94
CA THR A 134 6.37 5.41 4.30
C THR A 134 7.74 5.77 3.74
N LEU A 135 8.69 4.83 3.72
CA LEU A 135 10.02 5.05 3.15
C LEU A 135 9.97 5.23 1.62
N PHE A 136 9.15 4.44 0.91
CA PHE A 136 8.91 4.67 -0.53
C PHE A 136 8.35 6.07 -0.77
N MET A 137 7.32 6.49 -0.02
CA MET A 137 6.75 7.83 -0.15
C MET A 137 7.81 8.91 0.11
N HIS A 138 8.57 8.79 1.20
CA HIS A 138 9.59 9.75 1.60
C HIS A 138 10.73 9.86 0.57
N GLN A 139 11.30 8.73 0.12
CA GLN A 139 12.44 8.73 -0.79
C GLN A 139 12.11 9.09 -2.24
N LEU A 140 10.89 8.78 -2.70
CA LEU A 140 10.44 9.08 -4.06
C LEU A 140 9.74 10.44 -4.17
N MET A 141 9.48 11.12 -3.03
CA MET A 141 8.84 12.43 -2.99
C MET A 141 9.44 13.46 -3.97
N PRO A 142 10.77 13.56 -4.14
CA PRO A 142 11.35 14.51 -5.11
C PRO A 142 10.91 14.28 -6.57
N LEU A 143 10.61 13.03 -6.95
CA LEU A 143 10.10 12.69 -8.29
C LEU A 143 8.60 12.93 -8.36
N VAL A 144 7.86 12.54 -7.31
CA VAL A 144 6.42 12.72 -7.22
C VAL A 144 6.04 14.19 -7.34
N LYS A 145 6.74 15.09 -6.65
CA LYS A 145 6.48 16.55 -6.69
C LYS A 145 6.65 17.20 -8.08
N ARG A 146 7.27 16.50 -9.05
CA ARG A 146 7.47 17.00 -10.42
C ARG A 146 6.32 16.64 -11.35
N SER A 147 5.42 15.74 -10.95
CA SER A 147 4.20 15.48 -11.71
C SER A 147 3.24 16.67 -11.61
N SER A 148 2.43 16.86 -12.66
CA SER A 148 1.36 17.87 -12.68
C SER A 148 0.11 17.46 -11.89
N ASP A 149 -0.09 16.15 -11.68
CA ASP A 149 -1.19 15.60 -10.87
C ASP A 149 -0.72 14.37 -10.07
N PRO A 150 0.20 14.55 -9.10
CA PRO A 150 0.79 13.43 -8.38
C PRO A 150 -0.17 12.80 -7.39
N ARG A 151 -0.23 11.46 -7.41
CA ARG A 151 -1.05 10.66 -6.50
C ARG A 151 -0.24 9.58 -5.81
N ILE A 152 -0.37 9.50 -4.49
CA ILE A 152 0.16 8.43 -3.66
C ILE A 152 -1.02 7.68 -3.07
N ILE A 153 -1.16 6.39 -3.40
CA ILE A 153 -2.25 5.54 -2.96
C ILE A 153 -1.68 4.42 -2.11
N SER A 154 -2.11 4.33 -0.85
CA SER A 154 -1.76 3.23 0.05
C SER A 154 -3.00 2.37 0.30
N VAL A 155 -2.99 1.16 -0.25
CA VAL A 155 -4.05 0.17 -0.04
C VAL A 155 -3.76 -0.57 1.28
N LEU A 156 -4.50 -0.24 2.32
CA LEU A 156 -4.42 -0.82 3.66
C LEU A 156 -5.78 -0.62 4.36
N ALA A 157 -5.99 -1.24 5.52
CA ALA A 157 -7.28 -1.29 6.20
C ALA A 157 -7.73 0.03 6.87
N THR A 158 -7.67 1.19 6.19
CA THR A 158 -8.24 2.45 6.72
C THR A 158 -9.69 2.25 7.18
N GLY A 159 -10.07 2.95 8.23
CA GLY A 159 -11.30 2.71 9.00
C GLY A 159 -11.18 1.63 10.08
N HIS A 160 -10.00 0.99 10.19
CA HIS A 160 -9.67 0.04 11.25
C HIS A 160 -8.48 0.51 12.08
N GLU A 161 -8.23 1.83 12.13
CA GLU A 161 -7.28 2.43 13.05
C GLU A 161 -7.61 2.05 14.51
N GLY A 162 -6.58 1.98 15.34
CA GLY A 162 -6.64 1.62 16.76
C GLY A 162 -5.70 2.50 17.60
N PRO A 163 -5.54 2.19 18.88
CA PRO A 163 -4.65 2.94 19.76
C PRO A 163 -3.18 2.78 19.34
N ILE A 164 -2.38 3.82 19.61
CA ILE A 164 -0.91 3.78 19.52
C ILE A 164 -0.36 3.56 20.93
N ILE A 165 0.52 2.57 21.09
CA ILE A 165 1.32 2.40 22.31
C ILE A 165 2.51 3.35 22.22
N THR A 166 2.37 4.56 22.78
CA THR A 166 3.37 5.63 22.62
C THR A 166 4.72 5.32 23.29
N THR A 167 4.74 4.40 24.26
CA THR A 167 5.97 3.90 24.89
C THR A 167 6.67 2.81 24.08
N ASP A 168 6.00 2.25 23.06
CA ASP A 168 6.53 1.20 22.18
C ASP A 168 5.91 1.31 20.78
N ILE A 169 6.17 2.44 20.12
CA ILE A 169 5.63 2.75 18.79
C ILE A 169 6.06 1.68 17.77
N GLY A 170 7.27 1.14 17.93
CA GLY A 170 7.85 0.12 17.07
C GLY A 170 7.37 -1.31 17.32
N LEU A 171 6.53 -1.55 18.34
CA LEU A 171 6.08 -2.88 18.76
C LEU A 171 7.25 -3.85 18.93
N LEU A 172 8.28 -3.40 19.64
CA LEU A 172 9.47 -4.20 19.93
C LEU A 172 9.30 -5.05 21.18
N ASP A 173 8.37 -4.73 22.07
CA ASP A 173 7.98 -5.63 23.16
C ASP A 173 7.01 -6.71 22.62
N PRO A 174 7.34 -8.01 22.72
CA PRO A 174 6.44 -9.09 22.30
C PRO A 174 5.06 -9.06 22.94
N ASN A 175 4.92 -8.48 24.15
CA ASN A 175 3.63 -8.35 24.83
C ASN A 175 2.69 -7.35 24.12
N ASN A 176 3.24 -6.43 23.33
CA ASN A 176 2.50 -5.43 22.59
C ASN A 176 2.11 -5.88 21.16
N ASP A 177 2.71 -6.96 20.64
CA ASP A 177 2.49 -7.43 19.25
C ASP A 177 1.33 -8.44 19.10
N SER A 178 0.28 -8.29 19.90
CA SER A 178 -0.94 -9.09 19.70
C SER A 178 -1.53 -8.83 18.31
N PHE A 179 -1.90 -9.90 17.59
CA PHE A 179 -2.24 -9.85 16.15
C PHE A 179 -3.16 -8.68 15.74
N PHE A 180 -4.36 -8.59 16.30
CA PHE A 180 -5.31 -7.53 15.93
C PHE A 180 -4.89 -6.13 16.42
N PRO A 181 -4.51 -5.93 17.69
CA PRO A 181 -3.98 -4.65 18.15
C PRO A 181 -2.80 -4.12 17.32
N ALA A 182 -1.80 -4.96 17.04
CA ALA A 182 -0.64 -4.61 16.23
C ALA A 182 -1.01 -4.20 14.80
N MET A 183 -1.93 -4.96 14.18
CA MET A 183 -2.48 -4.59 12.86
C MET A 183 -3.13 -3.21 12.89
N LYS A 184 -4.00 -2.93 13.88
CA LYS A 184 -4.68 -1.63 14.00
C LYS A 184 -3.71 -0.48 14.30
N GLN A 185 -2.69 -0.70 15.12
CA GLN A 185 -1.61 0.27 15.34
C GLN A 185 -0.90 0.58 14.01
N GLY A 186 -0.56 -0.43 13.21
CA GLY A 186 0.03 -0.24 11.89
C GLY A 186 -0.84 0.58 10.91
N VAL A 187 -2.15 0.35 10.89
CA VAL A 187 -3.10 1.17 10.09
C VAL A 187 -3.09 2.62 10.56
N THR A 188 -3.07 2.83 11.88
CA THR A 188 -3.06 4.17 12.49
C THR A 188 -1.78 4.91 12.15
N MET A 189 -0.63 4.25 12.32
CA MET A 189 0.66 4.79 11.93
C MET A 189 0.68 5.17 10.46
N MET A 190 0.11 4.35 9.57
CA MET A 190 0.02 4.69 8.15
C MET A 190 -0.82 5.93 7.88
N SER A 191 -2.00 6.05 8.50
CA SER A 191 -2.84 7.24 8.38
C SER A 191 -2.13 8.50 8.90
N LEU A 192 -1.42 8.41 10.03
CA LEU A 192 -0.68 9.53 10.62
C LEU A 192 0.53 9.93 9.77
N GLY A 193 1.32 8.96 9.29
CA GLY A 193 2.48 9.21 8.44
C GLY A 193 2.12 9.82 7.08
N MET A 194 1.04 9.35 6.43
CA MET A 194 0.57 9.97 5.19
C MET A 194 0.06 11.39 5.42
N ARG A 195 -0.58 11.67 6.56
CA ARG A 195 -1.02 13.02 6.92
C ARG A 195 0.16 13.97 7.16
N GLU A 196 1.21 13.53 7.84
CA GLU A 196 2.43 14.34 8.01
C GLU A 196 3.08 14.66 6.66
N LEU A 197 3.22 13.65 5.81
CA LEU A 197 3.72 13.86 4.44
C LEU A 197 2.82 14.79 3.62
N SER A 198 1.51 14.77 3.83
CA SER A 198 0.59 15.66 3.12
C SER A 198 0.70 17.11 3.58
N ILE A 199 0.96 17.35 4.87
CA ILE A 199 1.22 18.69 5.41
C ILE A 199 2.49 19.27 4.77
N GLU A 200 3.56 18.48 4.67
CA GLU A 200 4.82 18.89 4.05
C GLU A 200 4.73 19.04 2.52
N ASN A 201 3.75 18.37 1.88
CA ASN A 201 3.61 18.30 0.43
C ASN A 201 2.18 18.60 -0.02
N PRO A 202 1.71 19.87 0.11
CA PRO A 202 0.31 20.24 -0.11
C PRO A 202 -0.17 20.07 -1.56
N LYS A 203 0.75 19.91 -2.51
CA LYS A 203 0.46 19.70 -3.95
C LYS A 203 0.45 18.22 -4.37
N VAL A 204 0.50 17.29 -3.42
CA VAL A 204 0.45 15.84 -3.68
C VAL A 204 -0.82 15.28 -3.08
N SER A 205 -1.55 14.47 -3.83
CA SER A 205 -2.74 13.78 -3.32
C SER A 205 -2.35 12.48 -2.63
N PHE A 206 -2.67 12.35 -1.34
CA PHE A 206 -2.43 11.17 -0.52
C PHE A 206 -3.76 10.47 -0.23
N ILE A 207 -3.88 9.23 -0.69
CA ILE A 207 -5.09 8.43 -0.56
C ILE A 207 -4.77 7.16 0.24
N HIS A 208 -5.30 7.05 1.46
CA HIS A 208 -5.30 5.80 2.22
C HIS A 208 -6.62 5.10 1.96
N THR A 209 -6.60 3.94 1.30
CA THR A 209 -7.81 3.28 0.80
C THR A 209 -7.91 1.84 1.29
N SER A 210 -9.14 1.43 1.59
CA SER A 210 -9.53 0.04 1.87
C SER A 210 -10.71 -0.32 0.95
N PRO A 211 -10.49 -1.12 -0.11
CA PRO A 211 -11.56 -1.53 -1.03
C PRO A 211 -12.58 -2.48 -0.37
N GLY A 212 -12.43 -2.78 0.92
CA GLY A 212 -13.26 -3.71 1.66
C GLY A 212 -12.78 -5.15 1.50
N MET A 213 -13.72 -6.09 1.62
CA MET A 213 -13.42 -7.51 1.45
C MET A 213 -13.20 -7.81 -0.04
N VAL A 214 -11.99 -8.24 -0.41
CA VAL A 214 -11.65 -8.60 -1.79
C VAL A 214 -11.20 -10.06 -1.82
N SER A 215 -11.82 -10.81 -2.71
CA SER A 215 -11.58 -12.23 -2.97
C SER A 215 -10.22 -12.42 -3.63
N THR A 216 -9.18 -12.37 -2.80
CA THR A 216 -7.79 -12.61 -3.17
C THR A 216 -7.25 -13.83 -2.44
N ASP A 217 -6.09 -14.34 -2.88
CA ASP A 217 -5.42 -15.44 -2.17
C ASP A 217 -4.85 -15.03 -0.80
N VAL A 218 -5.06 -13.78 -0.32
CA VAL A 218 -4.58 -13.34 1.00
C VAL A 218 -5.12 -14.23 2.12
N HIS A 219 -6.38 -14.63 2.06
CA HIS A 219 -7.00 -15.48 3.08
C HIS A 219 -6.48 -16.92 3.03
N LYS A 220 -6.20 -17.45 1.83
CA LYS A 220 -5.58 -18.76 1.66
C LYS A 220 -4.13 -18.75 2.17
N LYS A 221 -3.37 -17.70 1.85
CA LYS A 221 -2.00 -17.49 2.36
C LYS A 221 -2.00 -17.38 3.88
N TRP A 222 -2.93 -16.61 4.45
CA TRP A 222 -3.13 -16.49 5.89
C TRP A 222 -3.43 -17.84 6.55
N ALA A 223 -4.40 -18.60 6.01
CA ALA A 223 -4.70 -19.95 6.47
C ALA A 223 -3.47 -20.88 6.36
N GLY A 224 -2.65 -20.72 5.32
CA GLY A 224 -1.39 -21.45 5.15
C GLY A 224 -0.38 -21.22 6.28
N THR A 225 -0.46 -20.09 7.00
CA THR A 225 0.40 -19.81 8.17
C THR A 225 -0.09 -20.45 9.47
N MET A 226 -1.29 -21.05 9.47
CA MET A 226 -1.84 -21.76 10.64
C MET A 226 -1.22 -23.15 10.76
N THR A 227 -0.20 -23.27 11.59
CA THR A 227 0.50 -24.52 11.91
C THR A 227 0.17 -25.02 13.32
N GLY A 228 0.56 -26.27 13.63
CA GLY A 228 0.38 -26.83 14.97
C GLY A 228 -1.10 -26.97 15.38
N TYR A 229 -1.43 -26.51 16.59
CA TYR A 229 -2.80 -26.61 17.12
C TYR A 229 -3.82 -25.74 16.37
N LEU A 230 -3.37 -24.78 15.54
CA LEU A 230 -4.24 -23.94 14.72
C LEU A 230 -4.69 -24.60 13.41
N VAL A 231 -4.24 -25.82 13.10
CA VAL A 231 -4.64 -26.52 11.86
C VAL A 231 -6.15 -26.76 11.78
N ALA A 232 -6.84 -26.97 12.91
CA ALA A 232 -8.30 -27.06 12.90
C ALA A 232 -8.96 -25.75 12.42
N LEU A 233 -8.43 -24.61 12.89
CA LEU A 233 -8.86 -23.28 12.44
C LEU A 233 -8.53 -23.06 10.95
N ARG A 234 -7.41 -23.61 10.45
CA ARG A 234 -7.07 -23.60 9.02
C ARG A 234 -8.20 -24.17 8.17
N TRP A 235 -8.73 -25.33 8.57
CA TRP A 235 -9.80 -25.98 7.81
C TRP A 235 -11.10 -25.21 7.87
N LEU A 236 -11.45 -24.62 9.01
CA LEU A 236 -12.59 -23.70 9.11
C LEU A 236 -12.43 -22.52 8.15
N VAL A 237 -11.24 -21.91 8.11
CA VAL A 237 -10.97 -20.76 7.25
C VAL A 237 -11.04 -21.15 5.77
N LEU A 238 -10.40 -22.25 5.37
CA LEU A 238 -10.37 -22.69 3.97
C LEU A 238 -11.72 -23.17 3.44
N TRP A 239 -12.50 -23.90 4.26
CA TRP A 239 -13.73 -24.55 3.79
C TRP A 239 -15.01 -23.79 4.11
N VAL A 240 -14.97 -22.82 5.04
CA VAL A 240 -16.14 -22.03 5.41
C VAL A 240 -15.93 -20.55 5.10
N LEU A 241 -14.88 -19.94 5.65
CA LEU A 241 -14.69 -18.49 5.54
C LEU A 241 -14.28 -18.06 4.13
N VAL A 242 -13.35 -18.76 3.48
CA VAL A 242 -12.89 -18.42 2.12
C VAL A 242 -14.03 -18.50 1.10
N PRO A 243 -14.85 -19.58 1.04
CA PRO A 243 -16.02 -19.60 0.17
C PRO A 243 -17.01 -18.47 0.46
N LEU A 244 -17.25 -18.16 1.74
CA LEU A 244 -18.11 -17.04 2.12
C LEU A 244 -17.54 -15.70 1.64
N PHE A 245 -16.23 -15.47 1.82
CA PHE A 245 -15.56 -14.26 1.32
C PHE A 245 -15.63 -14.15 -0.19
N ILE A 246 -15.52 -15.27 -0.92
CA ILE A 246 -15.68 -15.29 -2.38
C ILE A 246 -17.10 -14.89 -2.80
N LEU A 247 -18.13 -15.29 -2.04
CA LEU A 247 -19.52 -14.99 -2.36
C LEU A 247 -19.90 -13.53 -2.09
N VAL A 248 -19.30 -12.90 -1.08
CA VAL A 248 -19.70 -11.55 -0.62
C VAL A 248 -18.69 -10.45 -0.93
N GLY A 249 -17.44 -10.81 -1.20
CA GLY A 249 -16.34 -9.89 -1.47
C GLY A 249 -16.24 -9.50 -2.94
N TRP A 250 -15.61 -8.35 -3.19
CA TRP A 250 -15.28 -7.90 -4.54
C TRP A 250 -14.30 -8.85 -5.21
N THR A 251 -14.37 -9.00 -6.52
CA THR A 251 -13.31 -9.68 -7.28
C THR A 251 -12.06 -8.79 -7.35
N SER A 252 -10.92 -9.38 -7.72
CA SER A 252 -9.69 -8.59 -7.95
C SER A 252 -9.85 -7.60 -9.11
N GLU A 253 -10.67 -7.93 -10.11
CA GLU A 253 -11.00 -7.04 -11.22
C GLU A 253 -11.85 -5.85 -10.74
N GLU A 254 -12.87 -6.11 -9.93
CA GLU A 254 -13.72 -5.04 -9.36
C GLU A 254 -12.93 -4.11 -8.43
N ALA A 255 -12.02 -4.67 -7.63
CA ALA A 255 -11.08 -3.88 -6.84
C ALA A 255 -10.10 -3.08 -7.74
N GLY A 256 -9.73 -3.63 -8.89
CA GLY A 256 -8.94 -2.95 -9.91
C GLY A 256 -9.66 -1.73 -10.51
N GLU A 257 -10.95 -1.84 -10.79
CA GLU A 257 -11.79 -0.72 -11.24
C GLU A 257 -11.89 0.39 -10.20
N ILE A 258 -12.01 0.03 -8.92
CA ILE A 258 -11.98 0.99 -7.80
C ILE A 258 -10.61 1.67 -7.76
N GLY A 259 -9.53 0.90 -7.86
CA GLY A 259 -8.18 1.45 -7.89
C GLY A 259 -7.97 2.41 -9.06
N LEU A 260 -8.42 2.06 -10.26
CA LEU A 260 -8.34 2.92 -11.45
C LEU A 260 -9.08 4.24 -11.24
N TYR A 261 -10.25 4.18 -10.61
CA TYR A 261 -11.02 5.37 -10.29
C TYR A 261 -10.29 6.28 -9.30
N GLU A 262 -9.67 5.73 -8.27
CA GLU A 262 -8.84 6.49 -7.32
C GLU A 262 -7.59 7.10 -8.00
N MET A 263 -6.99 6.36 -8.94
CA MET A 263 -5.81 6.79 -9.72
C MET A 263 -6.12 7.91 -10.71
N THR A 264 -7.35 8.04 -11.20
CA THR A 264 -7.63 8.89 -12.38
C THR A 264 -8.73 9.92 -12.20
N ASN A 265 -9.67 9.72 -11.28
CA ASN A 265 -10.80 10.62 -11.14
C ASN A 265 -10.35 11.99 -10.58
N GLU A 266 -10.83 13.08 -11.16
CA GLU A 266 -10.46 14.46 -10.79
C GLU A 266 -10.82 14.82 -9.34
N LYS A 267 -11.80 14.12 -8.72
CA LYS A 267 -12.14 14.27 -7.30
C LYS A 267 -10.95 14.01 -6.38
N PHE A 268 -10.01 13.17 -6.80
CA PHE A 268 -8.81 12.82 -6.03
C PHE A 268 -7.53 13.44 -6.59
N SER A 269 -7.66 14.36 -7.56
CA SER A 269 -6.51 15.09 -8.08
C SER A 269 -5.87 15.95 -6.99
N ALA A 270 -4.59 16.28 -7.19
CA ALA A 270 -3.89 17.24 -6.35
C ALA A 270 -4.56 18.64 -6.33
N ASN A 271 -5.38 18.94 -7.34
CA ASN A 271 -6.09 20.21 -7.49
C ASN A 271 -7.51 20.20 -6.91
N SER A 272 -7.95 19.09 -6.30
CA SER A 272 -9.31 18.91 -5.76
C SER A 272 -9.61 19.77 -4.51
N GLY A 273 -8.60 20.42 -3.92
CA GLY A 273 -8.71 21.16 -2.66
C GLY A 273 -8.56 20.30 -1.41
N LYS A 274 -8.44 18.97 -1.55
CA LYS A 274 -8.09 18.03 -0.47
C LYS A 274 -6.86 17.23 -0.88
N ASN A 275 -5.86 17.16 -0.01
CA ASN A 275 -4.60 16.47 -0.31
C ASN A 275 -4.36 15.24 0.58
N PHE A 276 -5.17 15.00 1.61
CA PHE A 276 -5.19 13.76 2.39
C PHE A 276 -6.60 13.21 2.48
N ILE A 277 -6.78 12.00 1.95
CA ILE A 277 -8.08 11.37 1.73
C ILE A 277 -8.02 9.97 2.30
N ARG A 278 -9.03 9.59 3.08
CA ARG A 278 -9.20 8.24 3.60
C ARG A 278 -10.48 7.63 3.04
N LEU A 279 -10.39 6.46 2.42
CA LEU A 279 -11.49 5.79 1.71
C LEU A 279 -11.79 4.44 2.37
N GLY A 280 -12.84 4.40 3.21
CA GLY A 280 -13.21 3.22 3.99
C GLY A 280 -14.19 2.25 3.30
N GLY A 281 -14.13 1.00 3.77
CA GLY A 281 -14.83 -0.25 3.46
C GLY A 281 -16.06 -0.39 2.54
N ASN A 282 -16.29 0.46 1.54
CA ASN A 282 -17.37 0.27 0.54
C ASN A 282 -17.11 1.03 -0.79
N GLY A 283 -15.88 1.42 -1.08
CA GLY A 283 -15.55 2.25 -2.25
C GLY A 283 -16.31 3.59 -2.29
N SER A 284 -16.84 4.06 -1.15
CA SER A 284 -17.24 5.46 -0.97
C SER A 284 -16.16 6.17 -0.18
N GLY A 285 -15.52 7.13 -0.83
CA GLY A 285 -15.14 8.33 -0.13
C GLY A 285 -16.38 9.05 0.38
N GLU A 286 -16.88 8.62 1.54
CA GLU A 286 -17.47 9.62 2.42
C GLU A 286 -16.32 10.57 2.79
N GLU A 287 -16.55 11.84 2.51
CA GLU A 287 -15.55 12.89 2.62
C GLU A 287 -15.14 13.17 4.07
N GLU A 288 -15.94 12.70 5.02
CA GLU A 288 -15.57 12.53 6.41
C GLU A 288 -14.84 11.19 6.51
N GLY A 289 -13.50 11.24 6.58
CA GLY A 289 -12.67 10.02 6.62
C GLY A 289 -13.20 9.00 7.63
N PRO A 290 -13.03 7.69 7.38
CA PRO A 290 -13.65 6.65 8.18
C PRO A 290 -13.25 6.79 9.65
N GLN A 291 -14.19 6.48 10.54
CA GLN A 291 -13.92 6.39 11.96
C GLN A 291 -12.77 5.39 12.21
N PRO A 292 -11.88 5.65 13.18
CA PRO A 292 -11.90 6.75 14.14
C PRO A 292 -11.38 8.10 13.60
N ASP A 293 -11.82 9.18 14.26
CA ASP A 293 -11.21 10.51 14.12
C ASP A 293 -9.75 10.50 14.62
N LEU A 294 -8.88 11.11 13.82
CA LEU A 294 -7.45 11.22 14.08
C LEU A 294 -7.07 12.52 14.81
N SER A 295 -8.01 13.46 14.97
CA SER A 295 -7.83 14.76 15.65
C SER A 295 -7.14 14.63 17.01
N LYS A 296 -7.58 13.67 17.83
CA LYS A 296 -7.00 13.38 19.14
C LYS A 296 -5.49 13.17 19.12
N TYR A 297 -4.95 12.52 18.07
CA TYR A 297 -3.51 12.25 17.96
C TYR A 297 -2.71 13.49 17.57
N MET A 298 -3.37 14.49 16.99
CA MET A 298 -2.78 15.81 16.75
C MET A 298 -2.79 16.63 18.04
N GLU A 299 -3.93 16.64 18.74
CA GLU A 299 -4.13 17.38 19.98
C GLU A 299 -3.21 16.92 21.12
N ASP A 300 -2.99 15.60 21.24
CA ASP A 300 -2.14 15.02 22.29
C ASP A 300 -0.65 14.90 21.90
N GLY A 301 -0.29 15.31 20.69
CA GLY A 301 1.08 15.27 20.15
C GLY A 301 1.58 13.87 19.74
N THR A 302 0.73 12.84 19.76
CA THR A 302 1.09 11.47 19.34
C THR A 302 1.52 11.40 17.88
N GLN A 303 0.87 12.16 16.99
CA GLN A 303 1.22 12.18 15.56
C GLN A 303 2.69 12.57 15.35
N LYS A 304 3.12 13.65 16.01
CA LYS A 304 4.50 14.13 15.97
C LYS A 304 5.47 13.07 16.50
N LYS A 305 5.16 12.42 17.63
CA LYS A 305 5.98 11.34 18.20
C LYS A 305 6.12 10.15 17.25
N VAL A 306 5.04 9.75 16.59
CA VAL A 306 5.06 8.68 15.57
C VAL A 306 5.95 9.09 14.40
N TRP A 307 5.88 10.34 13.95
CA TRP A 307 6.72 10.84 12.86
C TRP A 307 8.20 10.89 13.22
N GLU A 308 8.53 11.45 14.39
CA GLU A 308 9.90 11.50 14.91
C GLU A 308 10.50 10.10 15.07
N HIS A 309 9.73 9.16 15.63
CA HIS A 309 10.12 7.75 15.71
C HIS A 309 10.39 7.16 14.32
N THR A 310 9.55 7.47 13.34
CA THR A 310 9.67 6.95 11.97
C THR A 310 10.94 7.45 11.29
N LEU A 311 11.22 8.74 11.38
CA LEU A 311 12.46 9.32 10.87
C LEU A 311 13.69 8.73 11.58
N GLY A 312 13.64 8.56 12.90
CA GLY A 312 14.71 7.91 13.66
C GLY A 312 14.97 6.46 13.23
N VAL A 313 13.92 5.70 12.89
CA VAL A 313 14.05 4.35 12.31
C VAL A 313 14.76 4.40 10.94
N PHE A 314 14.37 5.33 10.07
CA PHE A 314 14.99 5.48 8.75
C PHE A 314 16.47 5.85 8.88
N ASP A 315 16.80 6.86 9.69
CA ASP A 315 18.18 7.28 9.93
C ASP A 315 19.03 6.13 10.45
N LYS A 316 18.53 5.40 11.45
CA LYS A 316 19.23 4.26 12.04
C LYS A 316 19.54 3.16 11.01
N ILE A 317 18.59 2.81 10.15
CA ILE A 317 18.75 1.70 9.21
C ILE A 317 19.60 2.12 8.00
N LEU A 318 19.38 3.33 7.48
CA LEU A 318 20.09 3.81 6.29
C LEU A 318 21.54 4.22 6.61
N ALA A 319 21.83 4.72 7.82
CA ALA A 319 23.20 5.05 8.23
C ALA A 319 24.12 3.81 8.38
N GLN A 320 23.56 2.61 8.59
CA GLN A 320 24.34 1.38 8.65
C GLN A 320 25.05 1.04 7.33
N LYS A 321 24.60 1.63 6.21
CA LYS A 321 25.22 1.47 4.88
C LYS A 321 26.62 2.10 4.85
N SER A 322 26.86 3.17 5.60
CA SER A 322 28.11 3.94 5.59
C SER A 322 29.27 3.27 6.34
N LYS A 323 29.05 2.13 7.02
CA LYS A 323 30.06 1.48 7.87
C LYS A 323 30.65 0.17 7.30
N VAL A 324 30.21 -0.28 6.12
CA VAL A 324 30.61 -1.59 5.55
C VAL A 324 31.41 -1.45 4.24
N GLU A 325 31.74 -0.23 3.82
CA GLU A 325 32.70 0.01 2.74
C GLU A 325 34.06 0.46 3.32
N TYR A 326 34.86 -0.50 3.79
CA TYR A 326 36.32 -0.38 3.96
C TYR A 326 36.97 -1.74 3.74
#